data_AF-A0A6A0ARL9-F1
#
_entry.id   AF-A0A6A0ARL9-F1
#
_cell.length_a   1.000
_cell.length_b   1.000
_cell.length_c   1.000
_cell.angle_alpha   90.00
_cell.angle_beta   90.00
_cell.angle_gamma   90.00
#
_symmetry.space_group_name_H-M   'P 1'
#
loop_
_entity.id
_entity.type
_entity.pdbx_description
1 polymer ?
#
loop_
_entity_poly.entity_id
_entity_poly.type
_entity_poly.pdbx_seq_one_letter_code
_entity_poly.pdbx_strand_id
1 'polypeptide(L)'
;MLRSKLRSLFVGAGSALAMVGVALAPTTASAAPALPSHSAASAPDAAVASSAAGFWSCTIPAGYTYTNTQNTLNCSTSGGFRTMYYVQPPADGLWACTTMPGYTYSNTQNTLNCSTSGGFRTMYYLRAPQTGLWACTVPSGYTYTNTQNTLNCSTSGGFRTMYYLKAL
;
A
#
# COMPACT_ATOMS: atom_id res chain seq x y z
N MET A 1 31.43 -4.18 48.75
CA MET A 1 31.98 -5.56 48.90
C MET A 1 30.97 -6.48 48.21
N LEU A 2 31.22 -7.38 47.26
CA LEU A 2 32.41 -7.94 46.65
C LEU A 2 31.99 -8.50 45.25
N ARG A 3 33.00 -8.72 44.41
CA ARG A 3 33.02 -9.00 42.96
C ARG A 3 32.69 -10.45 42.58
N SER A 4 32.32 -10.69 41.31
CA SER A 4 32.77 -11.79 40.39
C SER A 4 31.95 -11.73 39.07
N LYS A 5 32.42 -11.53 37.83
CA LYS A 5 33.52 -12.11 36.99
C LYS A 5 33.52 -13.65 37.07
N LEU A 6 33.45 -14.47 36.00
CA LEU A 6 34.23 -14.45 34.76
C LEU A 6 33.78 -15.59 33.79
N ARG A 7 33.87 -15.34 32.47
CA ARG A 7 34.27 -16.24 31.33
C ARG A 7 33.68 -17.66 31.19
N SER A 8 33.29 -17.98 29.94
CA SER A 8 34.01 -18.99 29.13
C SER A 8 33.72 -18.84 27.63
N LEU A 9 34.77 -18.46 26.89
CA LEU A 9 34.95 -18.60 25.45
C LEU A 9 35.51 -20.00 25.20
N PHE A 10 34.99 -20.74 24.22
CA PHE A 10 35.72 -21.86 23.62
C PHE A 10 35.99 -21.59 22.15
N VAL A 11 37.25 -21.24 21.91
CA VAL A 11 37.96 -21.31 20.63
C VAL A 11 38.59 -22.70 20.56
N GLY A 12 38.39 -23.41 19.47
CA GLY A 12 39.07 -24.68 19.17
C GLY A 12 39.70 -24.60 17.78
N ALA A 13 41.01 -24.43 17.75
CA ALA A 13 41.85 -24.43 16.57
C ALA A 13 42.24 -25.86 16.17
N GLY A 14 42.36 -26.11 14.86
CA GLY A 14 42.96 -27.33 14.30
C GLY A 14 43.67 -27.00 13.00
N SER A 15 45.00 -26.89 13.06
CA SER A 15 45.90 -26.56 11.96
C SER A 15 46.55 -27.83 11.40
N ALA A 16 46.69 -27.95 10.08
CA ALA A 16 47.86 -28.59 9.45
C ALA A 16 47.99 -28.23 7.94
N LEU A 17 49.17 -27.71 7.61
CA LEU A 17 49.80 -27.45 6.30
C LEU A 17 50.06 -28.77 5.53
N ALA A 18 50.41 -28.90 4.24
CA ALA A 18 50.81 -28.08 3.11
C ALA A 18 50.77 -29.00 1.85
N MET A 19 50.89 -28.45 0.63
CA MET A 19 51.87 -28.85 -0.39
C MET A 19 51.58 -28.15 -1.73
N VAL A 20 52.66 -27.62 -2.31
CA VAL A 20 52.77 -26.87 -3.56
C VAL A 20 52.71 -27.81 -4.77
N GLY A 21 52.07 -27.37 -5.87
CA GLY A 21 52.12 -28.07 -7.16
C GLY A 21 51.86 -27.11 -8.32
N VAL A 22 52.95 -26.73 -9.01
CA VAL A 22 52.95 -26.00 -10.29
C VAL A 22 52.55 -26.96 -11.42
N ALA A 23 51.60 -26.58 -12.29
CA ALA A 23 51.58 -27.02 -13.69
C ALA A 23 50.56 -26.25 -14.55
N LEU A 24 51.10 -25.50 -15.53
CA LEU A 24 50.75 -25.46 -16.96
C LEU A 24 49.29 -25.21 -17.39
N ALA A 25 49.11 -24.12 -18.14
CA ALA A 25 47.96 -23.85 -18.99
C ALA A 25 47.71 -24.97 -20.02
N PRO A 26 46.47 -25.09 -20.51
CA PRO A 26 46.29 -24.85 -21.94
C PRO A 26 45.09 -23.96 -22.28
N THR A 27 45.34 -23.04 -23.22
CA THR A 27 44.35 -22.40 -24.06
C THR A 27 43.71 -23.40 -25.03
N THR A 28 42.52 -23.02 -25.52
CA THR A 28 41.75 -23.56 -26.66
C THR A 28 40.70 -24.64 -26.31
N ALA A 29 39.42 -24.26 -26.37
CA ALA A 29 38.60 -24.43 -27.57
C ALA A 29 37.19 -23.89 -27.30
N SER A 30 36.71 -23.04 -28.20
CA SER A 30 35.30 -22.65 -28.28
C SER A 30 34.47 -23.86 -28.69
N ALA A 31 33.45 -24.16 -27.88
CA ALA A 31 32.30 -24.95 -28.32
C ALA A 31 31.06 -24.39 -27.59
N ALA A 32 30.19 -23.76 -28.37
CA ALA A 32 28.94 -23.18 -27.92
C ALA A 32 27.93 -24.29 -27.55
N PRO A 33 27.27 -24.21 -26.38
CA PRO A 33 26.02 -24.93 -26.17
C PRO A 33 24.86 -24.07 -26.66
N ALA A 34 24.10 -24.60 -27.62
CA ALA A 34 22.79 -24.08 -27.99
C ALA A 34 21.73 -24.50 -26.95
N LEU A 35 20.67 -23.67 -26.84
CA LEU A 35 19.38 -23.83 -26.15
C LEU A 35 19.27 -23.14 -24.77
N PRO A 36 18.09 -22.64 -24.34
CA PRO A 36 16.82 -22.38 -25.05
C PRO A 36 16.36 -20.91 -24.97
N SER A 37 15.72 -20.42 -26.03
CA SER A 37 14.97 -19.15 -26.02
C SER A 37 13.82 -19.25 -25.03
N HIS A 38 14.00 -18.69 -23.84
CA HIS A 38 12.90 -18.42 -22.93
C HIS A 38 12.17 -17.20 -23.51
N SER A 39 11.14 -17.47 -24.31
CA SER A 39 10.11 -16.48 -24.59
C SER A 39 9.53 -16.08 -23.24
N ALA A 40 9.98 -14.94 -22.72
CA ALA A 40 9.37 -14.29 -21.59
C ALA A 40 7.92 -14.01 -22.00
N ALA A 41 7.01 -14.86 -21.52
CA ALA A 41 5.59 -14.59 -21.57
C ALA A 41 5.41 -13.24 -20.89
N SER A 42 5.11 -12.22 -21.69
CA SER A 42 4.71 -10.91 -21.18
C SER A 42 3.52 -11.17 -20.29
N ALA A 43 3.73 -11.09 -18.97
CA ALA A 43 2.65 -10.95 -18.03
C ALA A 43 1.80 -9.78 -18.54
N PRO A 44 0.46 -9.91 -18.62
CA PRO A 44 -0.35 -8.78 -18.97
C PRO A 44 -0.07 -7.73 -17.92
N ASP A 45 0.48 -6.60 -18.38
CA ASP A 45 0.56 -5.36 -17.63
C ASP A 45 -0.88 -5.11 -17.16
N ALA A 46 -1.15 -5.46 -15.91
CA ALA A 46 -2.41 -5.14 -15.27
C ALA A 46 -2.47 -3.63 -15.39
N ALA A 47 -3.38 -3.14 -16.24
CA ALA A 47 -3.56 -1.73 -16.49
C ALA A 47 -3.81 -1.05 -15.14
N VAL A 48 -2.73 -0.60 -14.52
CA VAL A 48 -2.75 0.35 -13.44
C VAL A 48 -3.31 1.58 -14.11
N ALA A 49 -4.63 1.77 -13.94
CA ALA A 49 -5.30 2.99 -14.27
C ALA A 49 -4.38 4.11 -13.81
N SER A 50 -3.84 4.88 -14.75
CA SER A 50 -2.93 5.97 -14.46
C SER A 50 -3.75 6.99 -13.68
N SER A 51 -3.73 6.87 -12.36
CA SER A 51 -4.29 7.84 -11.43
C SER A 51 -3.69 9.17 -11.83
N ALA A 52 -4.51 10.12 -12.29
CA ALA A 52 -3.98 11.44 -12.61
C ALA A 52 -3.20 11.94 -11.38
N ALA A 53 -2.01 12.49 -11.61
CA ALA A 53 -1.10 12.83 -10.54
C ALA A 53 -1.78 13.75 -9.53
N GLY A 54 -1.70 13.40 -8.24
CA GLY A 54 -2.26 14.22 -7.18
C GLY A 54 -1.47 15.52 -7.00
N PHE A 55 -2.14 16.57 -6.51
CA PHE A 55 -1.55 17.88 -6.26
C PHE A 55 -2.04 18.47 -4.93
N TRP A 56 -1.28 19.44 -4.40
CA TRP A 56 -1.68 20.16 -3.19
C TRP A 56 -2.62 21.32 -3.53
N SER A 57 -3.72 21.44 -2.79
CA SER A 57 -4.72 22.49 -2.97
C SER A 57 -5.28 22.98 -1.63
N CYS A 58 -5.66 24.25 -1.56
CA CYS A 58 -6.30 24.84 -0.39
C CYS A 58 -7.80 24.49 -0.28
N THR A 59 -8.38 23.98 -1.36
CA THR A 59 -9.76 23.49 -1.44
C THR A 59 -9.80 22.15 -2.17
N ILE A 60 -10.86 21.37 -1.97
CA ILE A 60 -11.03 20.09 -2.67
C ILE A 60 -11.91 20.36 -3.91
N PRO A 61 -11.38 20.24 -5.14
CA PRO A 61 -12.18 20.44 -6.35
C PRO A 61 -13.28 19.39 -6.47
N ALA A 62 -14.36 19.73 -7.18
CA ALA A 62 -15.41 18.75 -7.48
C ALA A 62 -14.83 17.57 -8.29
N GLY A 63 -15.26 16.35 -7.94
CA GLY A 63 -14.75 15.12 -8.57
C GLY A 63 -13.41 14.63 -8.04
N TYR A 64 -12.76 15.36 -7.13
CA TYR A 64 -11.54 14.92 -6.48
C TYR A 64 -11.82 14.44 -5.05
N THR A 65 -10.98 13.54 -4.59
CA THR A 65 -10.86 13.20 -3.16
C THR A 65 -9.52 13.70 -2.64
N TYR A 66 -9.27 13.57 -1.34
CA TYR A 66 -7.97 13.87 -0.75
C TYR A 66 -7.47 12.70 0.09
N THR A 67 -6.15 12.58 0.19
CA THR A 67 -5.50 11.47 0.90
C THR A 67 -4.53 11.93 1.99
N ASN A 68 -4.22 13.22 2.00
CA ASN A 68 -3.37 13.82 3.00
C ASN A 68 -3.79 15.27 3.28
N THR A 69 -3.46 15.74 4.48
CA THR A 69 -3.70 17.11 4.95
C THR A 69 -2.42 17.64 5.58
N GLN A 70 -2.09 18.89 5.33
CA GLN A 70 -0.99 19.58 5.98
C GLN A 70 -1.40 20.99 6.39
N ASN A 71 -0.89 21.46 7.53
CA ASN A 71 -1.06 22.84 7.93
C ASN A 71 -0.06 23.72 7.20
N THR A 72 -0.55 24.78 6.58
CA THR A 72 0.27 25.75 5.84
C THR A 72 -0.25 27.17 6.04
N LEU A 73 0.63 28.15 5.82
CA LEU A 73 0.26 29.55 5.72
C LEU A 73 -0.17 29.94 4.29
N ASN A 74 0.20 29.13 3.29
CA ASN A 74 -0.05 29.43 1.88
C ASN A 74 -1.54 29.52 1.52
N CYS A 75 -2.39 28.83 2.29
CA CYS A 75 -3.83 28.81 2.11
C CYS A 75 -4.57 29.89 2.91
N SER A 76 -3.84 30.80 3.55
CA SER A 76 -4.42 31.85 4.38
C SER A 76 -4.46 33.19 3.66
N THR A 77 -5.62 33.85 3.69
CA THR A 77 -5.84 35.20 3.15
C THR A 77 -5.78 36.31 4.21
N SER A 78 -5.79 35.97 5.50
CA SER A 78 -5.85 36.95 6.61
C SER A 78 -4.94 36.58 7.79
N GLY A 79 -3.97 35.69 7.57
CA GLY A 79 -3.08 35.16 8.60
C GLY A 79 -3.60 33.90 9.30
N GLY A 80 -2.69 33.12 9.89
CA GLY A 80 -2.98 31.86 10.57
C GLY A 80 -2.84 30.61 9.70
N PHE A 81 -2.61 29.46 10.33
CA PHE A 81 -2.50 28.18 9.65
C PHE A 81 -3.85 27.72 9.11
N ARG A 82 -3.84 27.24 7.87
CA ARG A 82 -4.98 26.57 7.24
C ARG A 82 -4.57 25.21 6.73
N THR A 83 -5.54 24.33 6.60
CA THR A 83 -5.35 23.00 6.06
C THR A 83 -5.24 23.06 4.54
N MET A 84 -4.18 22.47 4.01
CA MET A 84 -3.98 22.17 2.60
C MET A 84 -4.18 20.68 2.40
N TYR A 85 -4.77 20.31 1.26
CA TYR A 85 -5.20 18.97 0.94
C TYR A 85 -4.38 18.43 -0.22
N TYR A 86 -3.87 17.21 -0.11
CA TYR A 86 -3.31 16.50 -1.26
C TYR A 86 -4.47 15.82 -1.98
N VAL A 87 -4.94 16.48 -3.04
CA VAL A 87 -6.10 16.05 -3.82
C VAL A 87 -5.67 15.20 -5.00
N GLN A 88 -6.46 14.18 -5.30
CA GLN A 88 -6.27 13.31 -6.46
C GLN A 88 -7.62 12.75 -6.92
N PRO A 89 -7.73 12.32 -8.19
CA PRO A 89 -8.93 11.66 -8.64
C PRO A 89 -9.17 10.38 -7.85
N PRO A 90 -10.43 10.02 -7.55
CA PRO A 90 -10.72 8.72 -6.97
C PRO A 90 -10.31 7.60 -7.92
N ALA A 91 -9.78 6.51 -7.36
CA ALA A 91 -9.34 5.33 -8.10
C ALA A 91 -9.60 4.05 -7.28
N ASP A 92 -9.70 2.91 -7.96
CA ASP A 92 -9.76 1.60 -7.26
C ASP A 92 -8.44 1.37 -6.54
N GLY A 93 -8.53 0.94 -5.28
CA GLY A 93 -7.37 0.71 -4.44
C GLY A 93 -6.77 1.97 -3.82
N LEU A 94 -7.45 3.11 -3.92
CA LEU A 94 -7.01 4.35 -3.29
C LEU A 94 -7.47 4.44 -1.84
N TRP A 95 -6.55 4.74 -0.92
CA TRP A 95 -6.91 5.20 0.41
C TRP A 95 -7.26 6.69 0.40
N ALA A 96 -8.51 7.01 0.66
CA ALA A 96 -9.04 8.36 0.61
C ALA A 96 -9.74 8.78 1.90
N CYS A 97 -9.66 10.05 2.23
CA CYS A 97 -10.27 10.60 3.45
C CYS A 97 -11.78 10.81 3.32
N THR A 98 -12.31 10.79 2.10
CA THR A 98 -13.73 10.90 1.77
C THR A 98 -14.12 9.82 0.77
N THR A 99 -15.36 9.33 0.91
CA THR A 99 -15.99 8.49 -0.11
C THR A 99 -16.44 9.34 -1.29
N MET A 100 -16.54 8.71 -2.47
CA MET A 100 -16.93 9.39 -3.71
C MET A 100 -18.09 8.66 -4.38
N PRO A 101 -19.00 9.38 -5.07
CA PRO A 101 -20.03 8.76 -5.89
C PRO A 101 -19.42 7.81 -6.93
N GLY A 102 -20.07 6.67 -7.17
CA GLY A 102 -19.57 5.64 -8.07
C GLY A 102 -18.51 4.71 -7.48
N TYR A 103 -18.02 4.99 -6.27
CA TYR A 103 -17.11 4.12 -5.53
C TYR A 103 -17.78 3.55 -4.28
N THR A 104 -17.36 2.36 -3.89
CA THR A 104 -17.60 1.82 -2.55
C THR A 104 -16.27 1.79 -1.79
N TYR A 105 -16.24 1.18 -0.61
CA TYR A 105 -15.02 0.93 0.13
C TYR A 105 -15.07 -0.45 0.79
N SER A 106 -13.92 -1.10 0.95
CA SER A 106 -13.84 -2.41 1.63
C SER A 106 -13.23 -2.33 3.02
N ASN A 107 -12.45 -1.28 3.29
CA ASN A 107 -11.74 -1.11 4.53
C ASN A 107 -11.78 0.34 5.00
N THR A 108 -11.71 0.51 6.32
CA THR A 108 -11.56 1.77 7.01
C THR A 108 -10.32 1.71 7.90
N GLN A 109 -9.67 2.85 8.08
CA GLN A 109 -8.53 2.98 8.98
C GLN A 109 -8.56 4.35 9.65
N ASN A 110 -8.25 4.42 10.94
CA ASN A 110 -8.05 5.70 11.61
C ASN A 110 -6.65 6.23 11.33
N THR A 111 -6.56 7.47 10.88
CA THR A 111 -5.31 8.14 10.50
C THR A 111 -5.33 9.62 10.88
N LEU A 112 -4.14 10.20 11.00
CA LEU A 112 -3.97 11.64 11.12
C LEU A 112 -3.86 12.34 9.75
N ASN A 113 -3.62 11.59 8.67
CA ASN A 113 -3.51 12.15 7.32
C ASN A 113 -4.81 12.81 6.81
N CYS A 114 -5.94 12.46 7.41
CA CYS A 114 -7.24 13.01 7.07
C CYS A 114 -7.70 14.12 8.03
N SER A 115 -6.80 14.57 8.92
CA SER A 115 -7.11 15.47 10.02
C SER A 115 -7.11 16.93 9.58
N THR A 116 -8.28 17.55 9.59
CA THR A 116 -8.46 18.96 9.26
C THR A 116 -8.39 19.91 10.45
N SER A 117 -8.50 19.38 11.67
CA SER A 117 -8.64 20.19 12.90
C SER A 117 -7.99 19.53 14.13
N GLY A 118 -7.12 18.53 13.90
CA GLY A 118 -6.61 17.65 14.95
C GLY A 118 -7.48 16.41 15.18
N GLY A 119 -6.87 15.38 15.77
CA GLY A 119 -7.50 14.09 16.04
C GLY A 119 -7.48 13.11 14.87
N PHE A 120 -7.74 11.84 15.17
CA PHE A 120 -7.85 10.78 14.17
C PHE A 120 -9.14 10.93 13.39
N ARG A 121 -9.05 10.71 12.08
CA ARG A 121 -10.20 10.60 11.18
C ARG A 121 -10.15 9.28 10.42
N THR A 122 -11.30 8.84 9.97
CA THR A 122 -11.40 7.63 9.17
C THR A 122 -10.96 7.91 7.73
N MET A 123 -10.09 7.04 7.24
CA MET A 123 -9.73 6.90 5.83
C MET A 123 -10.42 5.65 5.29
N TYR A 124 -10.77 5.66 4.02
CA TYR A 124 -11.55 4.64 3.33
C TYR A 124 -10.73 4.09 2.17
N TYR A 125 -10.66 2.76 2.08
CA TYR A 125 -10.04 2.10 0.94
C TYR A 125 -11.05 1.99 -0.19
N LEU A 126 -11.00 2.93 -1.13
CA LEU A 126 -11.93 3.07 -2.22
C LEU A 126 -11.81 1.89 -3.18
N ARG A 127 -12.97 1.35 -3.56
CA ARG A 127 -13.08 0.27 -4.55
C ARG A 127 -14.06 0.66 -5.62
N ALA A 128 -13.71 0.37 -6.87
CA ALA A 128 -14.69 0.34 -7.95
C ALA A 128 -15.64 -0.84 -7.69
N PRO A 129 -16.96 -0.63 -7.70
CA PRO A 129 -17.89 -1.72 -7.44
C PRO A 129 -17.84 -2.75 -8.56
N GLN A 130 -17.83 -4.01 -8.16
CA GLN A 130 -17.81 -5.14 -9.07
C GLN A 130 -18.48 -6.35 -8.41
N THR A 131 -19.08 -7.21 -9.23
CA THR A 131 -19.63 -8.47 -8.74
C THR A 131 -18.53 -9.29 -8.09
N GLY A 132 -18.80 -9.80 -6.91
CA GLY A 132 -17.85 -10.60 -6.13
C GLY A 132 -16.95 -9.80 -5.19
N LEU A 133 -17.12 -8.49 -5.10
CA LEU A 133 -16.43 -7.65 -4.12
C LEU A 133 -17.17 -7.66 -2.78
N TRP A 134 -16.44 -7.87 -1.68
CA TRP A 134 -16.94 -7.51 -0.36
C TRP A 134 -16.79 -6.00 -0.13
N ALA A 135 -17.89 -5.33 0.13
CA ALA A 135 -17.97 -3.89 0.24
C ALA A 135 -18.75 -3.44 1.46
N CYS A 136 -18.37 -2.34 2.08
CA CYS A 136 -19.02 -1.79 3.26
C CYS A 136 -20.31 -1.04 2.94
N THR A 137 -20.51 -0.68 1.69
CA THR A 137 -21.74 -0.03 1.18
C THR A 137 -22.12 -0.65 -0.16
N VAL A 138 -23.43 -0.67 -0.46
CA VAL A 138 -23.97 -1.16 -1.73
C VAL A 138 -24.24 0.06 -2.63
N PRO A 139 -23.46 0.26 -3.71
CA PRO A 139 -23.66 1.38 -4.62
C PRO A 139 -24.84 1.14 -5.58
N SER A 140 -25.29 2.22 -6.23
CA SER A 140 -26.34 2.15 -7.26
C SER A 140 -25.95 1.21 -8.40
N GLY A 141 -26.91 0.41 -8.87
CA GLY A 141 -26.67 -0.60 -9.92
C GLY A 141 -26.17 -1.96 -9.38
N TYR A 142 -26.01 -2.08 -8.06
CA TYR A 142 -25.64 -3.32 -7.40
C TYR A 142 -26.67 -3.71 -6.36
N THR A 143 -26.76 -5.02 -6.14
CA THR A 143 -27.39 -5.67 -4.99
C THR A 143 -26.34 -6.49 -4.25
N TYR A 144 -26.75 -7.29 -3.27
CA TYR A 144 -25.87 -8.20 -2.53
C TYR A 144 -26.48 -9.59 -2.42
N THR A 145 -25.62 -10.61 -2.31
CA THR A 145 -26.06 -12.00 -2.10
C THR A 145 -25.71 -12.53 -0.72
N ASN A 146 -24.74 -11.91 -0.03
CA ASN A 146 -24.29 -12.34 1.29
C ASN A 146 -23.90 -11.12 2.14
N THR A 147 -23.93 -11.31 3.46
CA THR A 147 -23.57 -10.31 4.45
C THR A 147 -22.68 -10.93 5.52
N GLN A 148 -21.64 -10.21 5.96
CA GLN A 148 -20.80 -10.64 7.08
C GLN A 148 -20.57 -9.48 8.06
N ASN A 149 -20.37 -9.79 9.34
CA ASN A 149 -19.94 -8.81 10.33
C ASN A 149 -18.42 -8.68 10.33
N THR A 150 -17.92 -7.46 10.24
CA THR A 150 -16.49 -7.17 10.19
C THR A 150 -16.14 -5.87 10.91
N LEU A 151 -14.89 -5.75 11.34
CA LEU A 151 -14.33 -4.48 11.82
C LEU A 151 -13.80 -3.62 10.67
N ASN A 152 -13.60 -4.19 9.47
CA ASN A 152 -13.06 -3.46 8.32
C ASN A 152 -13.94 -2.29 7.88
N CYS A 153 -15.24 -2.33 8.16
CA CYS A 153 -16.16 -1.25 7.80
C CYS A 153 -16.39 -0.25 8.93
N SER A 154 -15.66 -0.40 10.05
CA SER A 154 -15.89 0.38 11.26
C SER A 154 -15.34 1.80 11.16
N THR A 155 -16.22 2.79 11.32
CA THR A 155 -15.87 4.23 11.32
C THR A 155 -15.83 4.82 12.73
N SER A 156 -16.36 4.10 13.73
CA SER A 156 -16.54 4.63 15.10
C SER A 156 -16.38 3.55 16.17
N GLY A 157 -15.81 2.39 15.81
CA GLY A 157 -15.78 1.20 16.66
C GLY A 157 -16.96 0.26 16.42
N GLY A 158 -16.80 -0.99 16.84
CA GLY A 158 -17.79 -2.06 16.70
C GLY A 158 -17.81 -2.73 15.32
N PHE A 159 -18.43 -3.91 15.29
CA PHE A 159 -18.67 -4.65 14.05
C PHE A 159 -19.71 -3.96 13.20
N ARG A 160 -19.46 -3.93 11.89
CA ARG A 160 -20.41 -3.46 10.88
C ARG A 160 -20.63 -4.54 9.84
N THR A 161 -21.77 -4.46 9.17
CA THR A 161 -22.10 -5.35 8.07
C THR A 161 -21.30 -4.96 6.82
N MET A 162 -20.76 -5.97 6.16
CA MET A 162 -20.15 -5.90 4.84
C MET A 162 -20.98 -6.77 3.90
N TYR A 163 -21.09 -6.36 2.64
CA TYR A 163 -21.99 -6.93 1.64
C TYR A 163 -21.19 -7.52 0.50
N TYR A 164 -21.54 -8.73 0.06
CA TYR A 164 -20.95 -9.34 -1.13
C TYR A 164 -21.73 -8.89 -2.36
N LEU A 165 -21.12 -8.02 -3.16
CA LEU A 165 -21.79 -7.32 -4.24
C LEU A 165 -22.11 -8.23 -5.42
N LYS A 166 -23.25 -7.94 -6.05
CA LYS A 166 -23.68 -8.52 -7.32
C LYS A 166 -24.34 -7.44 -8.16
N ALA A 167 -23.94 -7.28 -9.41
CA ALA A 167 -24.61 -6.35 -10.33
C ALA A 167 -26.09 -6.73 -10.52
N LEU A 168 -26.95 -5.71 -10.61
CA LEU A 168 -28.38 -5.88 -10.89
C LEU A 168 -28.65 -6.29 -12.35
#